data_AF-A0AA39TC00-F1
#
_entry.id   AF-A0AA39TC00-F1
#
_cell.length_a   1.000
_cell.length_b   1.000
_cell.length_c   1.000
_cell.angle_alpha   90.00
_cell.angle_beta   90.00
_cell.angle_gamma   90.00
#
_symmetry.space_group_name_H-M   'P 1'
#
loop_
_entity.id
_entity.type
_entity.pdbx_description
1 polymer ?
#
loop_
_entity_poly.entity_id
_entity_poly.type
_entity_poly.pdbx_seq_one_letter_code
_entity_poly.pdbx_strand_id
1 'polypeptide(L)'
;MSSFKSKLSYQSLNPLLNRLFVGLLLRLNPDIIGLPAPPPPPQITLSWPSDGQPSLEWVHNLMYTFDWSSRKLPPTDLPFVLPVNVFDSLVLTASKILHKEPNCVRIEEGIDQDSTVVVVGDVHWQLHDVLFLLKDAGFPSENRFFVFNGDYVDRGAWGLETFLVLLAWKVTFSILIQFYSFAFFFEIL
;
A
#
# COMPACT_ATOMS: atom_id res chain seq x y z
N MET A 1 -2.06 -58.30 25.52
CA MET A 1 -3.07 -57.53 24.76
C MET A 1 -2.38 -56.28 24.21
N SER A 2 -1.85 -56.31 22.98
CA SER A 2 -2.57 -55.98 21.73
C SER A 2 -3.06 -54.52 21.76
N SER A 3 -2.26 -53.57 21.28
CA SER A 3 -2.24 -53.06 19.88
C SER A 3 -3.34 -52.03 19.60
N PHE A 4 -2.93 -50.76 19.45
CA PHE A 4 -3.44 -49.85 18.42
C PHE A 4 -2.41 -48.72 18.20
N LYS A 5 -1.31 -49.05 17.51
CA LYS A 5 -0.48 -48.05 16.83
C LYS A 5 -1.14 -47.73 15.50
N SER A 6 -1.85 -46.61 15.38
CA SER A 6 -2.12 -46.01 14.07
C SER A 6 -0.94 -45.13 13.70
N LYS A 7 -0.06 -45.65 12.84
CA LYS A 7 0.90 -44.86 12.06
C LYS A 7 0.11 -43.93 11.14
N LEU A 8 0.01 -42.64 11.49
CA LEU A 8 -0.22 -41.61 10.49
C LEU A 8 1.11 -41.33 9.80
N SER A 9 1.24 -41.87 8.59
CA SER A 9 2.38 -41.64 7.71
C SER A 9 2.39 -40.16 7.28
N TYR A 10 3.46 -39.45 7.64
CA TYR A 10 3.69 -38.02 7.34
C TYR A 10 3.85 -37.70 5.84
N GLN A 11 3.78 -38.70 4.95
CA GLN A 11 4.09 -38.56 3.53
C GLN A 11 2.86 -38.45 2.60
N SER A 12 1.65 -38.29 3.14
CA SER A 12 0.41 -38.28 2.33
C SER A 12 -0.51 -37.06 2.53
N LEU A 13 -0.08 -36.01 3.23
CA LEU A 13 -0.92 -34.82 3.42
C LEU A 13 -0.62 -33.73 2.39
N ASN A 14 -1.69 -33.22 1.79
CA ASN A 14 -1.72 -32.15 0.81
C ASN A 14 -0.86 -30.96 1.30
N PRO A 15 0.04 -30.35 0.49
CA PRO A 15 0.93 -29.27 0.93
C PRO A 15 0.23 -28.10 1.64
N LEU A 16 -1.05 -27.85 1.32
CA LEU A 16 -1.89 -26.86 2.01
C LEU A 16 -2.27 -27.25 3.44
N LEU A 17 -2.57 -28.54 3.67
CA LEU A 17 -2.86 -29.08 5.00
C LEU A 17 -1.62 -29.05 5.89
N ASN A 18 -0.44 -29.32 5.34
CA ASN A 18 0.82 -29.17 6.10
C ASN A 18 1.09 -27.71 6.50
N ARG A 19 0.80 -26.73 5.63
CA ARG A 19 0.95 -25.30 5.98
C ARG A 19 -0.06 -24.85 7.04
N LEU A 20 -1.30 -25.32 6.96
CA LEU A 20 -2.34 -25.04 7.96
C LEU A 20 -2.03 -25.69 9.31
N PHE A 21 -1.57 -26.95 9.32
CA PHE A 21 -1.23 -27.66 10.56
C PHE A 21 0.01 -27.08 11.24
N VAL A 22 1.04 -26.71 10.48
CA VAL A 22 2.22 -26.00 11.00
C VAL A 22 1.83 -24.61 11.50
N GLY A 23 0.96 -23.88 10.79
CA GLY A 23 0.46 -22.58 11.23
C GLY A 23 -0.40 -22.64 12.50
N LEU A 24 -1.17 -23.71 12.70
CA LEU A 24 -1.97 -23.93 13.91
C LEU A 24 -1.09 -24.34 15.10
N LEU A 25 -0.07 -25.20 14.88
CA LEU A 25 0.91 -25.57 15.89
C LEU A 25 1.79 -24.39 16.34
N LEU A 26 2.17 -23.51 15.41
CA LEU A 26 2.92 -22.27 15.71
C LEU A 26 2.11 -21.26 16.56
N ARG A 27 0.77 -21.32 16.53
CA ARG A 27 -0.10 -20.45 17.34
C ARG A 27 -0.38 -21.00 18.73
N LEU A 28 -0.15 -22.29 18.98
CA LEU A 28 -0.60 -22.92 20.23
C LEU A 28 0.45 -22.96 21.35
N ASN A 29 1.75 -22.74 21.06
CA ASN A 29 2.74 -22.52 22.11
C ASN A 29 4.08 -22.02 21.52
N PRO A 30 4.42 -20.72 21.58
CA PRO A 30 5.66 -20.19 21.01
C PRO A 30 6.94 -20.70 21.72
N ASP A 31 6.81 -21.27 22.93
CA ASP A 31 7.95 -21.75 23.72
C ASP A 31 8.48 -23.14 23.29
N ILE A 32 7.81 -23.84 22.35
CA ILE A 32 8.12 -25.24 22.02
C ILE A 32 9.26 -25.41 21.00
N ILE A 33 9.63 -24.37 20.22
CA ILE A 33 10.54 -24.55 19.06
C ILE A 33 11.88 -23.81 19.19
N GLY A 34 12.09 -22.95 20.20
CA GLY A 34 13.36 -22.21 20.33
C GLY A 34 13.72 -21.38 19.09
N LEU A 35 12.73 -21.06 18.25
CA LEU A 35 12.90 -20.15 17.13
C LEU A 35 13.16 -18.76 17.72
N PRO A 36 14.11 -17.98 17.17
CA PRO A 36 14.29 -16.60 17.60
C PRO A 36 12.93 -15.89 17.47
N ALA A 37 12.55 -15.16 18.52
CA ALA A 37 11.34 -14.34 18.51
C ALA A 37 11.33 -13.52 17.21
N PRO A 38 10.17 -13.40 16.52
CA PRO A 38 10.09 -12.57 15.34
C PRO A 38 10.67 -11.19 15.69
N PRO A 39 11.51 -10.60 14.81
CA PRO A 39 12.07 -9.29 15.08
C PRO A 39 10.92 -8.34 15.44
N PRO A 40 11.09 -7.48 16.45
CA PRO A 40 10.05 -6.53 16.82
C PRO A 40 9.64 -5.77 15.55
N PRO A 41 8.34 -5.50 15.35
CA PRO A 41 7.89 -4.71 14.21
C PRO A 41 8.75 -3.44 14.15
N PRO A 42 9.19 -3.00 12.95
CA PRO A 42 9.87 -1.73 12.79
C PRO A 42 9.05 -0.68 13.53
N GLN A 43 9.66 0.06 14.46
CA GLN A 43 9.04 1.22 15.09
C GLN A 43 8.97 2.36 14.06
N ILE A 44 8.37 2.12 12.91
CA ILE A 44 8.08 3.15 11.93
C ILE A 44 6.72 3.70 12.34
N THR A 45 6.74 4.51 13.39
CA THR A 45 5.58 5.30 13.76
C THR A 45 5.42 6.36 12.67
N LEU A 46 4.61 6.05 11.67
CA LEU A 46 4.24 7.01 10.66
C LEU A 46 3.49 8.14 11.37
N SER A 47 4.05 9.35 11.35
CA SER A 47 3.46 10.53 11.98
C SER A 47 3.14 11.56 10.90
N TRP A 48 2.03 12.27 11.07
CA TRP A 48 1.69 13.35 10.15
C TRP A 48 2.63 14.54 10.40
N PRO A 49 3.20 15.17 9.36
CA PRO A 49 4.09 16.30 9.53
C PRO A 49 3.35 17.51 10.12
N SER A 50 4.05 18.27 10.96
CA SER A 50 3.47 19.38 11.75
C SER A 50 3.08 20.60 10.91
N ASP A 51 3.70 20.78 9.75
CA ASP A 51 3.38 21.82 8.77
C ASP A 51 2.18 21.44 7.86
N GLY A 52 1.68 20.20 7.98
CA GLY A 52 0.60 19.67 7.16
C GLY A 52 1.00 19.34 5.72
N GLN A 53 2.30 19.34 5.41
CA GLN A 53 2.82 19.07 4.06
C GLN A 53 3.74 17.84 4.08
N PRO A 54 3.30 16.68 3.54
CA PRO A 54 4.15 15.49 3.43
C PRO A 54 5.34 15.73 2.49
N SER A 55 6.54 15.52 3.03
CA SER A 55 7.79 15.55 2.26
C SER A 55 7.95 14.30 1.38
N LEU A 56 8.85 14.36 0.39
CA LEU A 56 9.21 13.19 -0.41
C LEU A 56 9.68 12.00 0.45
N GLU A 57 10.47 12.28 1.49
CA GLU A 57 10.93 11.26 2.43
C GLU A 57 9.77 10.62 3.18
N TRP A 58 8.76 11.41 3.57
CA TRP A 58 7.56 10.91 4.21
C TRP A 58 6.80 9.94 3.29
N VAL A 59 6.65 10.28 2.01
CA VAL A 59 5.99 9.40 1.03
C VAL A 59 6.76 8.11 0.82
N HIS A 60 8.09 8.18 0.70
CA HIS A 60 8.93 6.98 0.61
C HIS A 60 8.82 6.10 1.87
N ASN A 61 8.74 6.71 3.05
CA ASN A 61 8.55 5.98 4.30
C ASN A 61 7.18 5.28 4.34
N LEU A 62 6.12 5.95 3.88
CA LEU A 62 4.79 5.35 3.73
C LEU A 62 4.82 4.13 2.79
N MET A 63 5.43 4.29 1.61
CA MET A 63 5.57 3.21 0.62
C MET A 63 6.33 2.02 1.18
N TYR A 64 7.47 2.27 1.84
CA TYR A 64 8.26 1.22 2.50
C TYR A 64 7.45 0.52 3.59
N THR A 65 6.75 1.30 4.42
CA THR A 65 5.91 0.80 5.51
C THR A 65 4.82 -0.14 5.00
N PHE A 66 4.14 0.23 3.91
CA PHE A 66 3.11 -0.63 3.31
C PHE A 66 3.68 -1.84 2.57
N ASP A 67 4.82 -1.75 1.88
CA ASP A 67 5.46 -2.95 1.31
C ASP A 67 5.91 -3.93 2.39
N TRP A 68 6.43 -3.41 3.50
CA TRP A 68 6.85 -4.24 4.63
C TRP A 68 5.65 -4.87 5.33
N SER A 69 4.62 -4.07 5.68
CA SER A 69 3.45 -4.56 6.41
C SER A 69 2.68 -5.59 5.60
N SER A 70 2.52 -5.36 4.29
CA SER A 70 1.76 -6.27 3.42
C SER A 70 2.36 -7.67 3.33
N ARG A 71 3.67 -7.82 3.57
CA ARG A 71 4.37 -9.11 3.54
C ARG A 71 4.49 -9.77 4.92
N LYS A 72 4.35 -9.00 6.00
CA LYS A 72 4.75 -9.40 7.35
C LYS A 72 3.61 -9.38 8.37
N LEU A 73 2.54 -8.63 8.11
CA LEU A 73 1.43 -8.45 9.02
C LEU A 73 0.12 -8.94 8.41
N PRO A 74 -0.79 -9.48 9.24
CA PRO A 74 -2.17 -9.71 8.82
C PRO A 74 -2.92 -8.37 8.67
N PRO A 75 -4.00 -8.31 7.86
CA PRO A 75 -4.79 -7.09 7.66
C PRO A 75 -5.39 -6.50 8.96
N THR A 76 -5.58 -7.32 10.00
CA THR A 76 -6.09 -6.88 11.31
C THR A 76 -5.16 -5.89 12.02
N ASP A 77 -3.88 -5.88 11.66
CA ASP A 77 -2.85 -5.10 12.33
C ASP A 77 -2.55 -3.79 11.59
N LEU A 78 -3.29 -3.50 10.51
CA LEU A 78 -3.15 -2.25 9.74
C LEU A 78 -3.27 -0.98 10.60
N PRO A 79 -4.16 -0.88 11.62
CA PRO A 79 -4.23 0.31 12.47
C PRO A 79 -2.95 0.59 13.27
N PHE A 80 -2.07 -0.40 13.48
CA PHE A 80 -0.76 -0.20 14.09
C PHE A 80 0.26 0.37 13.10
N VAL A 81 0.07 0.06 11.83
CA VAL A 81 0.94 0.51 10.73
C VAL A 81 0.59 1.94 10.32
N LEU A 82 -0.71 2.24 10.23
CA LEU A 82 -1.24 3.53 9.86
C LEU A 82 -2.13 4.07 10.98
N PRO A 83 -1.61 4.97 11.83
CA PRO A 83 -2.42 5.62 12.84
C PRO A 83 -3.59 6.40 12.22
N VAL A 84 -4.77 6.32 12.85
CA VAL A 84 -6.01 6.93 12.34
C VAL A 84 -5.87 8.44 12.11
N ASN A 85 -5.15 9.14 12.98
CA ASN A 85 -4.91 10.58 12.84
C ASN A 85 -4.12 10.92 11.57
N VAL A 86 -3.23 10.04 11.12
CA VAL A 86 -2.47 10.23 9.88
C VAL A 86 -3.35 9.94 8.68
N PHE A 87 -4.13 8.87 8.74
CA PHE A 87 -5.13 8.55 7.72
C PHE A 87 -6.08 9.73 7.50
N ASP A 88 -6.69 10.25 8.57
CA ASP A 88 -7.61 11.39 8.50
C ASP A 88 -6.94 12.62 7.90
N SER A 89 -5.73 12.95 8.38
CA SER A 89 -4.99 14.12 7.91
C SER A 89 -4.65 14.03 6.42
N LEU A 90 -4.23 12.85 5.96
CA LEU A 90 -3.91 12.61 4.55
C LEU A 90 -5.15 12.74 3.67
N VAL A 91 -6.23 12.03 4.02
CA VAL A 91 -7.47 11.99 3.24
C VAL A 91 -8.12 13.37 3.19
N LEU A 92 -8.20 14.09 4.32
CA LEU A 92 -8.76 15.44 4.36
C LEU A 92 -7.92 16.44 3.57
N THR A 93 -6.60 16.32 3.60
CA THR A 93 -5.71 17.22 2.83
C THR A 93 -5.85 16.95 1.33
N ALA A 94 -5.81 15.68 0.92
CA ALA A 94 -6.02 15.30 -0.47
C ALA A 94 -7.41 15.70 -0.97
N SER A 95 -8.46 15.51 -0.15
CA SER A 95 -9.83 15.91 -0.47
C SER A 95 -9.92 17.41 -0.80
N LYS A 96 -9.29 18.26 0.01
CA LYS A 96 -9.27 19.73 -0.22
C LYS A 96 -8.56 20.12 -1.52
N ILE A 97 -7.54 19.36 -1.92
CA ILE A 97 -6.82 19.57 -3.18
C ILE A 97 -7.73 19.17 -4.34
N LEU A 98 -8.22 17.92 -4.33
CA LEU A 98 -9.04 17.34 -5.39
C LEU A 98 -10.35 18.12 -5.63
N HIS A 99 -10.99 18.63 -4.57
CA HIS A 99 -12.20 19.45 -4.69
C HIS A 99 -11.99 20.79 -5.41
N LYS A 100 -10.76 21.31 -5.42
CA LYS A 100 -10.43 22.57 -6.09
C LYS A 100 -9.95 22.37 -7.52
N GLU A 101 -9.68 21.13 -7.91
CA GLU A 101 -9.17 20.82 -9.23
C GLU A 101 -10.28 20.78 -10.27
N PRO A 102 -10.02 21.29 -11.49
CA PRO A 102 -10.98 21.19 -12.58
C PRO A 102 -11.08 19.73 -13.06
N ASN A 103 -12.27 19.30 -13.49
CA ASN A 103 -12.49 17.96 -14.06
C ASN A 103 -11.61 17.64 -15.27
N CYS A 104 -11.15 18.67 -15.98
CA CYS A 104 -10.19 18.56 -17.07
C CYS A 104 -8.93 19.33 -16.69
N VAL A 105 -7.88 18.60 -16.33
CA VAL A 105 -6.57 19.19 -16.09
C VAL A 105 -5.81 19.23 -17.41
N ARG A 106 -5.29 20.41 -17.75
CA ARG A 106 -4.41 20.60 -18.89
C ARG A 106 -2.97 20.47 -18.39
N ILE A 107 -2.26 19.48 -18.89
CA ILE A 107 -0.81 19.38 -18.70
C ILE A 107 -0.20 20.28 -19.78
N GLU A 108 0.36 21.42 -19.38
CA GLU A 108 1.05 22.29 -20.32
C GLU A 108 2.42 21.70 -20.64
N GLU A 109 2.50 21.03 -21.79
CA GLU A 109 3.77 20.61 -22.40
C GLU A 109 4.59 21.87 -22.72
N GLY A 110 5.56 22.21 -21.87
CA GLY A 110 6.40 23.39 -22.12
C GLY A 110 7.31 23.87 -21.00
N ILE A 111 7.42 23.18 -19.86
CA ILE A 111 8.31 23.64 -18.79
C ILE A 111 9.78 23.43 -19.16
N ASP A 112 10.14 22.31 -19.79
CA ASP A 112 11.49 22.01 -20.30
C ASP A 112 11.43 20.98 -21.44
N GLN A 113 12.44 20.93 -22.33
CA GLN A 113 12.54 19.93 -23.42
C GLN A 113 12.63 18.47 -22.91
N ASP A 114 12.92 18.27 -21.63
CA ASP A 114 13.14 16.97 -20.99
C ASP A 114 11.94 16.50 -20.13
N SER A 115 10.81 17.20 -20.17
CA SER A 115 9.62 16.81 -19.42
C SER A 115 8.99 15.53 -19.96
N THR A 116 8.73 14.55 -19.07
CA THR A 116 8.14 13.25 -19.40
C THR A 116 6.78 13.08 -18.75
N VAL A 117 5.80 12.57 -19.51
CA VAL A 117 4.49 12.18 -18.99
C VAL A 117 4.37 10.65 -19.00
N VAL A 118 4.13 10.07 -17.82
CA VAL A 118 3.89 8.64 -17.62
C VAL A 118 2.41 8.42 -17.44
N VAL A 119 1.76 7.79 -18.43
CA VAL A 119 0.35 7.41 -18.35
C VAL A 119 0.24 5.98 -17.83
N VAL A 120 -0.47 5.81 -16.72
CA VAL A 120 -0.73 4.54 -16.05
C VAL A 120 -2.21 4.22 -16.22
N GLY A 121 -2.50 3.05 -16.81
CA GLY A 121 -3.87 2.53 -16.91
C GLY A 121 -4.34 1.88 -15.61
N ASP A 122 -5.20 0.88 -15.73
CA ASP A 122 -5.81 0.20 -14.59
C ASP A 122 -4.76 -0.49 -13.71
N VAL A 123 -4.90 -0.27 -12.40
CA VAL A 123 -3.99 -0.79 -11.38
C VAL A 123 -4.59 -1.97 -10.60
N HIS A 124 -5.93 -2.04 -10.51
CA HIS A 124 -6.68 -3.12 -9.85
C HIS A 124 -6.19 -3.45 -8.41
N TRP A 125 -5.83 -2.42 -7.63
CA TRP A 125 -5.36 -2.54 -6.23
C TRP A 125 -4.10 -3.37 -6.01
N GLN A 126 -3.26 -3.50 -7.01
CA GLN A 126 -2.02 -4.25 -6.89
C GLN A 126 -0.93 -3.34 -6.31
N LEU A 127 -0.92 -3.18 -4.98
CA LEU A 127 0.04 -2.32 -4.27
C LEU A 127 1.48 -2.53 -4.76
N HIS A 128 1.94 -3.78 -4.77
CA HIS A 128 3.32 -4.09 -5.16
C HIS A 128 3.65 -3.69 -6.60
N ASP A 129 2.67 -3.74 -7.51
CA ASP A 129 2.87 -3.34 -8.90
C ASP A 129 2.94 -1.82 -9.03
N VAL A 130 2.15 -1.07 -8.25
CA VAL A 130 2.29 0.39 -8.16
C VAL A 130 3.65 0.79 -7.61
N LEU A 131 4.07 0.15 -6.52
CA LEU A 131 5.38 0.43 -5.91
C LEU A 131 6.52 0.12 -6.88
N PHE A 132 6.42 -0.99 -7.62
CA PHE A 132 7.36 -1.34 -8.66
C PHE A 132 7.35 -0.33 -9.82
N LEU A 133 6.17 0.01 -10.34
CA LEU A 133 6.00 0.97 -11.43
C LEU A 133 6.60 2.33 -11.09
N LEU A 134 6.33 2.86 -9.89
CA LEU A 134 6.88 4.15 -9.45
C LEU A 134 8.41 4.10 -9.33
N LYS A 135 8.97 2.95 -8.94
CA LYS A 135 10.41 2.76 -8.83
C LYS A 135 11.08 2.60 -10.21
N ASP A 136 10.43 1.87 -11.11
CA ASP A 136 10.95 1.56 -12.45
C ASP A 136 10.82 2.75 -13.41
N ALA A 137 9.65 3.37 -13.45
CA ALA A 137 9.40 4.59 -14.22
C ALA A 137 10.09 5.83 -13.62
N GLY A 138 10.58 5.74 -12.39
CA GLY A 138 11.13 6.86 -11.62
C GLY A 138 10.04 7.69 -10.95
N PHE A 139 10.32 8.19 -9.73
CA PHE A 139 9.32 8.87 -8.92
C PHE A 139 8.84 10.21 -9.53
N PRO A 140 7.61 10.66 -9.21
CA PRO A 140 7.12 11.99 -9.56
C PRO A 140 8.12 13.08 -9.16
N SER A 141 8.38 14.01 -10.08
CA SER A 141 9.33 15.12 -9.92
C SER A 141 8.90 16.28 -10.84
N GLU A 142 9.49 17.46 -10.69
CA GLU A 142 9.13 18.65 -11.49
C GLU A 142 9.07 18.40 -13.01
N ASN A 143 9.93 17.52 -13.54
CA ASN A 143 9.99 17.15 -14.96
C ASN A 143 9.31 15.81 -15.28
N ARG A 144 8.66 15.15 -14.32
CA ARG A 144 8.03 13.83 -14.49
C ARG A 144 6.60 13.82 -13.94
N PHE A 145 5.66 13.84 -14.87
CA PHE A 145 4.22 13.85 -14.60
C PHE A 145 3.68 12.43 -14.67
N PHE A 146 2.78 12.09 -13.76
CA PHE A 146 2.08 10.81 -13.73
C PHE A 146 0.57 11.03 -13.93
N VAL A 147 0.01 10.30 -14.88
CA VAL A 147 -1.43 10.33 -15.15
C VAL A 147 -1.97 8.94 -14.91
N PHE A 148 -2.70 8.76 -13.84
CA PHE A 148 -3.43 7.55 -13.55
C PHE A 148 -4.83 7.68 -14.19
N ASN A 149 -5.24 6.71 -15.01
CA ASN A 149 -6.43 6.80 -15.86
C ASN A 149 -7.43 5.65 -15.66
N GLY A 150 -7.81 5.36 -14.41
CA GLY A 150 -8.98 4.55 -14.08
C GLY A 150 -8.69 3.28 -13.27
N ASP A 151 -9.78 2.66 -12.80
CA ASP A 151 -9.85 1.37 -12.10
C ASP A 151 -8.83 1.15 -10.97
N TYR A 152 -8.66 2.19 -10.15
CA TYR A 152 -8.01 2.07 -8.84
C TYR A 152 -8.89 1.27 -7.87
N VAL A 153 -10.21 1.37 -8.08
CA VAL A 153 -11.42 1.09 -7.27
C VAL A 153 -12.03 -0.31 -7.16
N ASP A 154 -11.49 -1.38 -7.78
CA ASP A 154 -12.24 -2.66 -7.78
C ASP A 154 -11.42 -3.99 -7.77
N ARG A 155 -11.79 -4.91 -6.84
CA ARG A 155 -11.41 -6.35 -6.79
C ARG A 155 -10.07 -6.84 -6.18
N GLY A 156 -9.32 -6.06 -5.39
CA GLY A 156 -8.03 -6.51 -4.82
C GLY A 156 -7.87 -6.32 -3.31
N ALA A 157 -6.91 -7.06 -2.74
CA ALA A 157 -6.72 -7.18 -1.28
C ALA A 157 -5.98 -6.00 -0.62
N TRP A 158 -5.29 -5.16 -1.41
CA TRP A 158 -4.41 -4.08 -0.94
C TRP A 158 -4.90 -2.71 -1.38
N GLY A 159 -6.23 -2.57 -1.44
CA GLY A 159 -6.83 -1.44 -2.09
C GLY A 159 -6.65 -0.13 -1.35
N LEU A 160 -6.85 -0.19 -0.03
CA LEU A 160 -6.67 0.96 0.86
C LEU A 160 -5.23 1.47 0.81
N GLU A 161 -4.24 0.58 0.91
CA GLU A 161 -2.82 0.94 0.88
C GLU A 161 -2.44 1.56 -0.47
N THR A 162 -2.90 0.96 -1.58
CA THR A 162 -2.67 1.48 -2.92
C THR A 162 -3.23 2.89 -3.05
N PHE A 163 -4.48 3.08 -2.63
CA PHE A 163 -5.15 4.37 -2.66
C PHE A 163 -4.42 5.43 -1.83
N LEU A 164 -3.97 5.08 -0.62
CA LEU A 164 -3.25 6.01 0.26
C LEU A 164 -1.88 6.40 -0.28
N VAL A 165 -1.15 5.49 -0.93
CA VAL A 165 0.11 5.83 -1.63
C VAL A 165 -0.15 6.85 -2.73
N LEU A 166 -1.18 6.62 -3.54
CA LEU A 166 -1.55 7.54 -4.61
C LEU A 166 -1.98 8.91 -4.07
N LEU A 167 -2.76 8.95 -2.98
CA LEU A 167 -3.11 10.20 -2.29
C LEU A 167 -1.88 10.91 -1.70
N ALA A 168 -0.95 10.18 -1.09
CA ALA A 168 0.27 10.74 -0.52
C ALA A 168 1.08 11.49 -1.59
N TRP A 169 1.29 10.85 -2.74
CA TRP A 169 1.95 11.51 -3.85
C TRP A 169 1.14 12.68 -4.41
N LYS A 170 -0.20 12.60 -4.43
CA LYS A 170 -1.06 13.72 -4.84
C LYS A 170 -0.92 14.91 -3.91
N VAL A 171 -0.81 14.71 -2.60
CA VAL A 171 -0.63 15.81 -1.64
C VAL A 171 0.76 16.44 -1.80
N THR A 172 1.81 15.63 -1.94
CA THR A 172 3.19 16.15 -2.09
C THR A 172 3.39 16.83 -3.45
N PHE A 173 2.75 16.34 -4.51
CA PHE A 173 2.88 16.86 -5.87
C PHE A 173 1.51 17.05 -6.52
N SER A 174 0.76 18.03 -6.02
CA SER A 174 -0.63 18.33 -6.43
C SER A 174 -0.84 18.43 -7.94
N ILE A 175 0.12 19.00 -8.69
CA ILE A 175 0.00 19.22 -10.13
C ILE A 175 0.39 17.96 -10.93
N LEU A 176 1.27 17.12 -10.38
CA LEU A 176 1.97 16.08 -11.14
C LEU A 176 1.21 14.77 -11.23
N ILE A 177 0.23 14.53 -10.36
CA ILE A 177 -0.56 13.30 -10.35
C ILE A 177 -2.01 13.59 -10.67
N GLN A 178 -2.51 13.00 -11.75
CA GLN A 178 -3.91 13.15 -12.15
C GLN A 178 -4.65 11.82 -12.06
N PHE A 179 -5.90 11.91 -11.61
CA PHE A 179 -6.82 10.77 -11.56
C PHE A 179 -8.01 11.07 -12.48
N TYR A 180 -7.96 10.55 -13.70
CA TYR A 180 -9.13 10.55 -14.57
C TYR A 180 -10.07 9.46 -14.03
N SER A 181 -11.34 9.81 -13.77
CA SER A 181 -12.35 8.99 -13.06
C SER A 181 -12.37 9.06 -11.51
N PHE A 182 -11.83 10.11 -10.87
CA PHE A 182 -11.98 10.31 -9.41
C PHE A 182 -13.28 11.02 -9.00
N ALA A 183 -13.96 11.68 -9.94
CA ALA A 183 -15.21 12.42 -9.68
C ALA A 183 -16.34 11.53 -9.13
N PHE A 184 -16.28 10.21 -9.36
CA PHE A 184 -17.28 9.26 -8.88
C PHE A 184 -17.03 8.75 -7.45
N PHE A 185 -15.82 8.92 -6.91
CA PHE A 185 -15.43 8.35 -5.62
C PHE A 185 -15.81 9.26 -4.43
N PHE A 186 -15.88 10.57 -4.63
CA PHE A 186 -16.29 11.54 -3.60
C PHE A 186 -17.81 11.69 -3.42
N GLU A 187 -18.64 11.23 -4.36
CA GLU A 187 -20.09 11.18 -4.13
C GLU A 187 -20.52 10.05 -3.17
N ILE A 188 -19.59 9.16 -2.79
CA ILE A 188 -19.85 7.97 -1.98
C ILE A 188 -19.25 8.07 -0.56
N LEU A 189 -18.38 9.05 -0.29
CA LEU A 189 -17.83 9.36 1.04
C LEU A 189 -18.48 10.61 1.64
#